data_AF-A0A257GZI1-F1
#
_entry.id   AF-A0A257GZI1-F1
#
_cell.length_a   1.000
_cell.length_b   1.000
_cell.length_c   1.000
_cell.angle_alpha   90.00
_cell.angle_beta   90.00
_cell.angle_gamma   90.00
#
_symmetry.space_group_name_H-M   'P 1'
#
loop_
_entity.id
_entity.type
_entity.pdbx_description
1 polymer ?
#
loop_
_entity_poly.entity_id
_entity_poly.type
_entity_poly.pdbx_seq_one_letter_code
_entity_poly.pdbx_strand_id
1 'polypeptide(L)'
;MSDKHLSTQFDSELTSVSAQVMELGGLVESQIRQAIYALSQFSVEVANEVTANEARVNAMEIEIDRDLSSIIARRQPTARDLRLLIAISKTTANLERVGDEAEKIARMVRSIIQSGS
;
A
#
# COMPACT_ATOMS: atom_id res chain seq x y z
N MET A 1 3.68 -28.33 -24.30
CA MET A 1 3.30 -28.43 -22.87
C MET A 1 3.98 -27.37 -22.00
N SER A 2 5.13 -26.80 -22.40
CA SER A 2 5.83 -25.71 -21.66
C SER A 2 5.02 -24.41 -21.53
N ASP A 3 4.30 -24.01 -22.59
CA ASP A 3 3.55 -22.73 -22.60
C ASP A 3 2.41 -22.69 -21.57
N LYS A 4 1.77 -23.84 -21.30
CA LYS A 4 0.69 -23.92 -20.30
C LYS A 4 1.23 -23.70 -18.88
N HIS A 5 2.38 -24.29 -18.55
CA HIS A 5 3.01 -24.10 -17.24
C HIS A 5 3.51 -22.66 -17.04
N LEU A 6 4.06 -22.04 -18.09
CA LEU A 6 4.48 -20.64 -18.08
C LEU A 6 3.31 -19.69 -17.86
N SER A 7 2.18 -19.91 -18.54
CA SER A 7 0.95 -19.12 -18.35
C SER A 7 0.40 -19.27 -16.93
N THR A 8 0.26 -20.50 -16.42
CA THR A 8 -0.29 -20.73 -15.07
C THR A 8 0.57 -20.11 -13.97
N GLN A 9 1.90 -20.12 -14.13
CA GLN A 9 2.79 -19.48 -13.16
C GLN A 9 2.68 -17.95 -13.20
N PHE A 10 2.57 -17.37 -14.40
CA PHE A 10 2.35 -15.93 -14.55
C PHE A 10 1.00 -15.48 -13.95
N ASP A 11 -0.07 -16.25 -14.19
CA ASP A 11 -1.38 -15.97 -13.61
C ASP A 11 -1.36 -16.04 -12.07
N SER A 12 -0.58 -16.98 -11.51
CA SER A 12 -0.37 -17.07 -10.06
C SER A 12 0.42 -15.88 -9.51
N GLU A 13 1.47 -15.43 -10.21
CA GLU A 13 2.25 -14.25 -9.84
C GLU A 13 1.37 -12.99 -9.85
N LEU A 14 0.54 -12.81 -10.90
CA LEU A 14 -0.43 -11.71 -10.99
C LEU A 14 -1.47 -11.75 -9.85
N THR A 15 -1.98 -12.93 -9.52
CA THR A 15 -2.95 -13.11 -8.43
C THR A 15 -2.33 -12.74 -7.09
N SER A 16 -1.08 -13.14 -6.85
CA SER A 16 -0.34 -12.81 -5.63
C SER A 16 -0.16 -11.31 -5.45
N VAL A 17 0.31 -10.61 -6.49
CA VAL A 17 0.51 -9.16 -6.44
C VAL A 17 -0.82 -8.43 -6.26
N SER A 18 -1.87 -8.88 -6.94
CA SER A 18 -3.21 -8.30 -6.76
C SER A 18 -3.69 -8.44 -5.31
N ALA A 19 -3.43 -9.57 -4.65
CA ALA A 19 -3.77 -9.77 -3.25
C ALA A 19 -2.98 -8.85 -2.31
N GLN A 20 -1.67 -8.68 -2.52
CA GLN A 20 -0.84 -7.74 -1.75
C GLN A 20 -1.37 -6.30 -1.87
N VAL A 21 -1.78 -5.88 -3.07
CA VAL A 21 -2.34 -4.54 -3.30
C VAL A 21 -3.69 -4.36 -2.59
N MET A 22 -4.53 -5.40 -2.55
CA MET A 22 -5.78 -5.36 -1.77
C MET A 22 -5.51 -5.28 -0.27
N GLU A 23 -4.49 -5.99 0.23
CA GLU A 23 -4.08 -5.89 1.64
C GLU A 23 -3.57 -4.49 1.96
N LEU A 24 -2.72 -3.91 1.11
CA LEU A 24 -2.24 -2.52 1.24
C LEU A 24 -3.41 -1.54 1.29
N GLY A 25 -4.39 -1.71 0.39
CA GLY A 25 -5.60 -0.88 0.36
C GLY A 25 -6.39 -0.96 1.67
N GLY A 26 -6.57 -2.16 2.23
CA GLY A 26 -7.25 -2.33 3.52
C GLY A 26 -6.49 -1.70 4.70
N LEU A 27 -5.15 -1.77 4.68
CA LEU A 27 -4.31 -1.14 5.69
C LEU A 27 -4.42 0.39 5.65
N VAL A 28 -4.30 0.97 4.45
CA VAL A 28 -4.43 2.42 4.22
C VAL A 28 -5.83 2.91 4.61
N GLU A 29 -6.88 2.16 4.25
CA GLU A 29 -8.25 2.48 4.65
C GLU A 29 -8.42 2.48 6.18
N SER A 30 -7.78 1.53 6.88
CA SER A 30 -7.76 1.50 8.35
C SER A 30 -7.03 2.70 8.94
N GLN A 31 -5.86 3.07 8.41
CA GLN A 31 -5.12 4.25 8.86
C GLN A 31 -5.93 5.54 8.72
N ILE A 32 -6.63 5.72 7.60
CA ILE A 32 -7.50 6.90 7.40
C ILE A 32 -8.58 6.96 8.48
N ARG A 33 -9.27 5.84 8.73
CA ARG A 33 -10.30 5.78 9.79
C ARG A 33 -9.72 6.12 11.17
N GLN A 34 -8.57 5.56 11.50
CA GLN A 34 -7.89 5.81 12.76
C GLN A 34 -7.42 7.27 12.88
N ALA A 35 -6.89 7.87 11.81
CA ALA A 35 -6.47 9.26 11.79
C ALA A 35 -7.65 10.22 12.01
N ILE A 36 -8.79 9.97 11.34
CA ILE A 36 -10.03 10.73 11.55
C ILE A 36 -10.54 10.58 12.98
N TYR A 37 -10.50 9.36 13.53
CA TYR A 37 -10.88 9.11 14.91
C TYR A 37 -9.98 9.85 15.90
N ALA A 38 -8.66 9.76 15.73
CA ALA A 38 -7.67 10.45 16.56
C ALA A 38 -7.91 11.97 16.56
N LEU A 39 -8.21 12.55 15.39
CA LEU A 39 -8.54 13.97 15.26
C LEU A 39 -9.85 14.33 15.96
N SER A 40 -10.89 13.51 15.80
CA SER A 40 -12.22 13.78 16.34
C SER A 40 -12.28 13.64 17.86
N GLN A 41 -11.48 12.73 18.42
CA GLN A 41 -11.46 12.42 19.85
C GLN A 41 -10.24 12.97 20.58
N PHE A 42 -9.35 13.67 19.88
CA PHE A 42 -8.04 14.11 20.40
C PHE A 42 -7.27 12.99 21.09
N SER A 43 -7.28 11.77 20.54
CA SER A 43 -6.55 10.63 21.10
C SER A 43 -5.12 10.57 20.56
N VAL A 44 -4.15 10.82 21.44
CA VAL A 44 -2.72 10.66 21.14
C VAL A 44 -2.36 9.20 20.88
N GLU A 45 -3.02 8.28 21.59
CA GLU A 45 -2.78 6.85 21.48
C GLU A 45 -3.06 6.36 20.07
N VAL A 46 -4.24 6.69 19.53
CA VAL A 46 -4.62 6.31 18.15
C VAL A 46 -3.76 7.05 17.12
N ALA A 47 -3.39 8.31 17.37
CA ALA A 47 -2.45 9.02 16.49
C ALA A 47 -1.09 8.30 16.40
N ASN A 48 -0.57 7.79 17.53
CA ASN A 48 0.68 7.03 17.53
C ASN A 48 0.55 5.69 16.79
N GLU A 49 -0.60 5.02 16.88
CA GLU A 49 -0.87 3.80 16.11
C GLU A 49 -0.85 4.07 14.60
N VAL A 50 -1.45 5.17 14.12
CA VAL A 50 -1.41 5.55 12.70
C VAL A 50 0.03 5.73 12.23
N THR A 51 0.85 6.48 12.99
CA THR A 51 2.27 6.68 12.67
C THR A 51 3.06 5.37 12.68
N ALA A 52 2.77 4.46 13.60
CA ALA A 52 3.44 3.15 13.64
C ALA A 52 3.07 2.27 12.44
N ASN A 53 1.81 2.31 12.00
CA ASN A 53 1.33 1.55 10.85
C ASN A 53 1.89 2.04 9.52
N GLU A 54 2.36 3.30 9.46
CA GLU A 54 2.93 3.88 8.23
C GLU A 54 4.20 3.16 7.77
N ALA A 55 5.01 2.66 8.70
CA ALA A 55 6.17 1.84 8.35
C ALA A 55 5.77 0.56 7.61
N ARG A 56 4.59 0.00 7.90
CA ARG A 56 4.08 -1.20 7.22
C ARG A 56 3.56 -0.90 5.81
N VAL A 57 2.87 0.23 5.62
CA VAL A 57 2.43 0.69 4.28
C VAL A 57 3.63 0.85 3.35
N ASN A 58 4.65 1.57 3.81
CA ASN A 58 5.90 1.77 3.07
C ASN A 58 6.62 0.45 2.75
N ALA A 59 6.68 -0.48 3.70
CA ALA A 59 7.30 -1.78 3.47
C ALA A 59 6.57 -2.59 2.39
N MET A 60 5.22 -2.57 2.41
CA MET A 60 4.40 -3.26 1.43
C MET A 60 4.52 -2.66 0.03
N GLU A 61 4.62 -1.32 -0.08
CA GLU A 61 4.86 -0.65 -1.37
C GLU A 61 6.16 -1.16 -2.01
N ILE A 62 7.27 -1.17 -1.26
CA ILE A 62 8.57 -1.65 -1.72
C ILE A 62 8.51 -3.13 -2.14
N GLU A 63 7.80 -3.96 -1.37
CA GLU A 63 7.64 -5.38 -1.68
C GLU A 63 6.88 -5.59 -2.99
N ILE A 64 5.74 -4.89 -3.16
CA ILE A 64 4.92 -4.97 -4.37
C ILE A 64 5.72 -4.50 -5.59
N ASP A 65 6.44 -3.37 -5.49
CA ASP A 65 7.24 -2.86 -6.61
C ASP A 65 8.40 -3.80 -6.99
N ARG A 66 9.00 -4.47 -6.00
CA ARG A 66 10.01 -5.51 -6.23
C ARG A 66 9.43 -6.71 -6.97
N ASP A 67 8.25 -7.17 -6.57
CA ASP A 67 7.59 -8.32 -7.19
C ASP A 67 7.15 -7.99 -8.62
N LEU A 68 6.58 -6.81 -8.86
CA LEU A 68 6.25 -6.31 -10.19
C LEU A 68 7.48 -6.26 -11.10
N SER A 69 8.59 -5.70 -10.61
CA SER A 69 9.86 -5.62 -11.35
C SER A 69 10.40 -7.02 -11.70
N SER A 70 10.33 -7.96 -10.75
CA SER A 70 10.73 -9.36 -10.95
C SER A 70 9.90 -10.05 -12.02
N ILE A 71 8.57 -9.87 -11.99
CA ILE A 71 7.65 -10.43 -12.99
C ILE A 71 7.97 -9.88 -14.37
N ILE A 72 8.11 -8.55 -14.52
CA ILE A 72 8.41 -7.91 -15.81
C ILE A 72 9.73 -8.44 -16.38
N ALA A 73 10.78 -8.47 -15.55
CA ALA A 73 12.11 -8.91 -15.97
C ALA A 73 12.16 -10.38 -16.38
N ARG A 74 11.47 -11.26 -15.65
CA ARG A 74 11.51 -12.72 -15.88
C ARG A 74 10.59 -13.18 -17.00
N ARG A 75 9.46 -12.50 -17.20
CA ARG A 75 8.38 -12.98 -18.08
C ARG A 75 8.29 -12.27 -19.41
N GLN A 76 8.84 -11.06 -19.52
CA GLN A 76 8.70 -10.20 -20.72
C GLN A 76 7.25 -10.18 -21.23
N PRO A 77 6.30 -9.77 -20.37
CA PRO A 77 4.87 -9.94 -20.61
C PRO A 77 4.40 -9.24 -21.89
N THR A 78 3.29 -9.73 -22.44
CA THR A 78 2.68 -9.08 -23.61
C THR A 78 2.26 -7.64 -23.30
N ALA A 79 2.05 -6.82 -24.33
CA ALA A 79 1.67 -5.42 -24.13
C ALA A 79 0.42 -5.22 -23.26
N ARG A 80 -0.53 -6.16 -23.28
CA ARG A 80 -1.72 -6.11 -22.43
C ARG A 80 -1.35 -6.30 -20.96
N ASP A 81 -0.56 -7.32 -20.69
CA ASP A 81 -0.17 -7.72 -19.33
C ASP A 81 0.80 -6.71 -18.71
N LEU A 82 1.73 -6.18 -19.50
CA LEU A 82 2.61 -5.10 -19.08
C LEU A 82 1.82 -3.85 -18.66
N ARG A 83 0.78 -3.48 -19.41
CA ARG A 83 -0.09 -2.34 -19.02
C ARG A 83 -0.78 -2.58 -17.69
N LEU A 84 -1.22 -3.82 -17.41
CA LEU A 84 -1.81 -4.18 -16.12
C LEU A 84 -0.79 -4.02 -14.98
N LEU A 85 0.41 -4.58 -15.13
CA LEU A 85 1.47 -4.47 -14.12
C LEU A 85 1.85 -3.01 -13.84
N ILE A 86 1.94 -2.17 -14.87
CA ILE A 86 2.20 -0.73 -14.72
C ILE A 86 1.03 -0.04 -13.99
N ALA A 87 -0.21 -0.40 -14.28
CA ALA A 87 -1.37 0.14 -13.57
C ALA A 87 -1.34 -0.22 -12.08
N ILE A 88 -0.92 -1.45 -11.75
CA ILE A 88 -0.77 -1.90 -10.36
C ILE A 88 0.31 -1.08 -9.63
N SER A 89 1.50 -0.89 -10.24
CA SER A 89 2.57 -0.08 -9.64
C SER A 89 2.08 1.34 -9.34
N LYS A 90 1.40 1.99 -10.30
CA LYS A 90 0.83 3.33 -10.09
C LYS A 90 -0.23 3.38 -8.99
N THR A 91 -1.09 2.38 -8.91
CA THR A 91 -2.09 2.27 -7.84
C THR A 91 -1.42 2.11 -6.48
N THR A 92 -0.37 1.28 -6.40
CA THR A 92 0.39 1.04 -5.16
C THR A 92 1.02 2.33 -4.64
N ALA A 93 1.70 3.09 -5.51
CA ALA A 93 2.25 4.40 -5.17
C ALA A 93 1.16 5.40 -4.73
N ASN A 94 -0.03 5.36 -5.36
CA ASN A 94 -1.14 6.21 -4.91
C ASN A 94 -1.68 5.80 -3.53
N LEU A 95 -1.70 4.50 -3.21
CA LEU A 95 -2.13 4.00 -1.89
C LEU A 95 -1.14 4.41 -0.80
N GLU A 96 0.16 4.28 -1.03
CA GLU A 96 1.21 4.76 -0.12
C GLU A 96 0.99 6.24 0.21
N ARG A 97 0.86 7.09 -0.81
CA ARG A 97 0.61 8.53 -0.63
C ARG A 97 -0.62 8.83 0.21
N VAL A 98 -1.65 7.99 0.14
CA VAL A 98 -2.86 8.16 0.96
C VAL A 98 -2.59 7.80 2.43
N GLY A 99 -1.80 6.75 2.70
CA GLY A 99 -1.32 6.42 4.05
C GLY A 99 -0.48 7.56 4.63
N ASP A 100 0.40 8.12 3.81
CA ASP A 100 1.26 9.26 4.10
C ASP A 100 0.46 10.53 4.52
N GLU A 101 -0.67 10.79 3.84
CA GLU A 101 -1.61 11.86 4.24
C GLU A 101 -2.33 11.53 5.57
N ALA A 102 -2.67 10.26 5.83
CA ALA A 102 -3.24 9.85 7.12
C ALA A 102 -2.24 10.04 8.27
N GLU A 103 -0.96 9.73 8.04
CA GLU A 103 0.13 9.97 9.00
C GLU A 103 0.30 11.47 9.30
N LYS A 104 0.18 12.34 8.27
CA LYS A 104 0.19 13.80 8.47
C LYS A 104 -0.94 14.27 9.36
N ILE A 105 -2.15 13.74 9.21
CA ILE A 105 -3.28 14.05 10.10
C ILE A 105 -2.92 13.64 11.54
N ALA A 106 -2.41 12.42 11.75
CA ALA A 106 -2.03 11.96 13.09
C ALA A 106 -0.93 12.85 13.74
N ARG A 107 0.09 13.27 12.97
CA ARG A 107 1.10 14.21 13.45
C ARG A 107 0.50 15.56 13.84
N MET A 108 -0.47 16.06 13.06
CA MET A 108 -1.18 17.31 13.37
C MET A 108 -1.95 17.19 14.69
N VAL A 109 -2.66 16.09 14.93
CA VAL A 109 -3.37 15.83 16.19
C VAL A 109 -2.43 15.91 17.39
N ARG A 110 -1.27 15.24 17.31
CA ARG A 110 -0.26 15.27 18.37
C ARG A 110 0.23 16.70 18.63
N SER A 111 0.51 17.46 17.58
CA SER A 111 0.94 18.86 17.70
C SER A 111 -0.13 19.73 18.35
N ILE A 112 -1.40 19.57 17.99
CA ILE A 112 -2.51 20.34 18.58
C ILE A 112 -2.58 20.08 20.10
N ILE A 113 -2.56 18.81 20.50
CA ILE A 113 -2.67 18.41 21.91
C ILE A 113 -1.49 18.94 22.74
N GLN A 114 -0.27 18.87 22.18
CA GLN A 114 0.93 19.40 22.83
C GLN A 114 0.94 20.92 22.96
N SER A 115 0.41 21.63 21.95
CA SER A 115 0.36 23.10 21.93
C SER A 115 -0.80 23.70 22.75
N GLY A 116 -1.86 22.93 22.98
CA GLY A 116 -3.03 23.33 23.76
C GLY A 116 -2.96 22.98 25.25
N SER A 117 -1.90 22.28 25.68
CA SER A 117 -1.57 21.98 27.08
C SER A 117 -0.60 23.02 27.63
#